data_AF-A0A7W8I0D5-F1
#
_entry.id   AF-A0A7W8I0D5-F1
#
_cell.length_a   1.000
_cell.length_b   1.000
_cell.length_c   1.000
_cell.angle_alpha   90.00
_cell.angle_beta   90.00
_cell.angle_gamma   90.00
#
_symmetry.space_group_name_H-M   'P 1'
#
loop_
_entity.id
_entity.type
_entity.pdbx_description
1 polymer ?
#
loop_
_entity_poly.entity_id
_entity_poly.type
_entity_poly.pdbx_seq_one_letter_code
_entity_poly.pdbx_strand_id
1 'polypeptide(L)'
;MTTSARTKIFGLLAAALVAWVLTVVFDLAPMVLVPLTDRIFGAEIPTGIDPVQLRNIITLYAAFGLPIAVPFVLIAGYPVWKRSESRGRTHKRDAIWLGAIVGLLLGLAFAAYIFVYGLQTMADPNSSFNSWSYGYQMTADGMPTALGWAFQLLDIVLTAITGAAAGLTAWTVATLMEARRRPA
;
A
#
# COMPACT_ATOMS: atom_id res chain seq x y z
N MET A 1 27.24 1.49 5.12
CA MET A 1 27.52 2.49 4.06
C MET A 1 26.76 3.77 4.38
N THR A 2 27.44 4.90 4.54
CA THR A 2 26.79 6.20 4.80
C THR A 2 26.45 6.84 3.46
N THR A 3 25.16 7.04 3.18
CA THR A 3 24.75 7.53 1.86
C THR A 3 24.67 9.04 1.76
N SER A 4 24.90 9.62 0.59
CA SER A 4 24.72 11.07 0.39
C SER A 4 23.25 11.49 0.45
N ALA A 5 22.95 12.75 0.80
CA ALA A 5 21.57 13.26 0.84
C ALA A 5 20.85 13.09 -0.52
N ARG A 6 21.56 13.37 -1.62
CA ARG A 6 21.06 13.16 -2.98
C ARG A 6 20.73 11.69 -3.24
N THR A 7 21.60 10.77 -2.81
CA THR A 7 21.39 9.32 -2.94
C THR A 7 20.09 8.90 -2.24
N LYS A 8 19.89 9.35 -1.00
CA LYS A 8 18.68 9.04 -0.22
C LYS A 8 17.41 9.51 -0.91
N ILE A 9 17.42 10.74 -1.44
CA ILE A 9 16.26 11.31 -2.14
C ILE A 9 15.90 10.45 -3.35
N PHE A 10 16.87 10.09 -4.20
CA PHE A 10 16.58 9.25 -5.37
C PHE A 10 16.12 7.83 -4.98
N GLY A 11 16.70 7.24 -3.93
CA GLY A 11 16.23 5.97 -3.39
C GLY A 11 14.77 6.05 -2.92
N LEU A 12 14.41 7.11 -2.20
CA LEU A 12 13.05 7.33 -1.71
C LEU A 12 12.05 7.63 -2.83
N LEU A 13 12.45 8.34 -3.89
CA LEU A 13 11.60 8.54 -5.07
C LEU A 13 11.30 7.21 -5.77
N ALA A 14 12.31 6.35 -5.93
CA ALA A 14 12.10 5.02 -6.50
C ALA A 14 11.22 4.14 -5.59
N ALA A 15 11.39 4.25 -4.27
CA ALA A 15 10.53 3.58 -3.30
C ALA A 15 9.09 4.05 -3.39
N ALA A 16 8.84 5.36 -3.55
CA ALA A 16 7.50 5.91 -3.73
C ALA A 16 6.82 5.40 -5.01
N LEU A 17 7.58 5.32 -6.12
CA LEU A 17 7.09 4.76 -7.37
C LEU A 17 6.71 3.28 -7.21
N VAL A 18 7.58 2.47 -6.61
CA VAL A 18 7.29 1.04 -6.39
C VAL A 18 6.11 0.85 -5.45
N ALA A 19 6.03 1.63 -4.37
CA ALA A 19 4.89 1.57 -3.45
C ALA A 19 3.58 1.89 -4.18
N TRP A 20 3.56 2.98 -4.96
CA TRP A 20 2.40 3.36 -5.75
C TRP A 20 1.99 2.29 -6.77
N VAL A 21 2.93 1.75 -7.55
CA VAL A 21 2.63 0.69 -8.53
C VAL A 21 2.05 -0.54 -7.84
N LEU A 22 2.65 -0.99 -6.74
CA LEU A 22 2.17 -2.17 -6.02
C LEU A 22 0.80 -1.95 -5.41
N THR A 23 0.52 -0.78 -4.83
CA THR A 23 -0.82 -0.43 -4.34
C THR A 23 -1.84 -0.46 -5.48
N VAL A 24 -1.54 0.16 -6.63
CA VAL A 24 -2.42 0.11 -7.80
C VAL A 24 -2.67 -1.33 -8.26
N VAL A 25 -1.63 -2.17 -8.30
CA VAL A 25 -1.77 -3.57 -8.68
C VAL A 25 -2.61 -4.34 -7.67
N PHE A 26 -2.39 -4.16 -6.37
CA PHE A 26 -3.14 -4.88 -5.34
C PHE A 26 -4.61 -4.44 -5.26
N ASP A 27 -4.91 -3.17 -5.52
CA ASP A 27 -6.29 -2.67 -5.50
C ASP A 27 -7.05 -3.04 -6.80
N LEU A 28 -6.36 -3.11 -7.94
CA LEU A 28 -6.97 -3.50 -9.22
C LEU A 28 -6.95 -5.01 -9.48
N ALA A 29 -6.06 -5.77 -8.84
CA ALA A 29 -5.95 -7.21 -9.04
C ALA A 29 -7.25 -7.95 -8.75
N PRO A 30 -7.99 -7.69 -7.65
CA PRO A 30 -9.29 -8.30 -7.41
C PRO A 30 -10.29 -8.02 -8.54
N MET A 31 -10.29 -6.81 -9.10
CA MET A 31 -11.20 -6.44 -10.18
C MET A 31 -10.95 -7.28 -11.45
N VAL A 32 -9.70 -7.65 -11.72
CA VAL A 32 -9.31 -8.43 -12.91
C VAL A 32 -9.34 -9.94 -12.64
N LEU A 33 -8.95 -10.38 -11.44
CA LEU A 33 -8.77 -11.79 -11.09
C LEU A 33 -10.10 -12.47 -10.74
N VAL A 34 -11.04 -11.78 -10.09
CA VAL A 34 -12.35 -12.35 -9.72
C VAL A 34 -13.14 -12.80 -10.96
N PRO A 35 -13.29 -11.98 -12.02
CA PRO A 35 -13.94 -12.44 -13.25
C PRO A 35 -13.21 -13.60 -13.95
N LEU A 36 -11.89 -13.70 -13.79
CA LEU A 36 -11.08 -14.76 -14.39
C LEU A 36 -11.27 -16.09 -13.65
N THR A 37 -11.28 -16.07 -12.31
CA THR A 37 -11.56 -17.26 -11.50
C THR A 37 -12.96 -17.76 -11.73
N ASP A 38 -13.95 -16.87 -11.81
CA ASP A 38 -15.35 -17.26 -12.02
C ASP A 38 -15.58 -17.89 -13.40
N ARG A 39 -14.85 -17.41 -14.43
CA ARG A 39 -14.83 -17.99 -15.77
C ARG A 39 -14.17 -19.37 -15.81
N ILE A 40 -13.21 -19.64 -14.93
CA ILE A 40 -12.55 -20.95 -14.77
C ILE A 40 -13.45 -21.92 -14.00
N PHE A 41 -14.22 -21.44 -13.02
CA PHE A 41 -15.10 -22.25 -12.17
C PHE A 41 -16.56 -22.33 -12.65
N GLY A 42 -16.90 -21.72 -13.78
CA GLY A 42 -18.22 -21.85 -14.42
C GLY A 42 -19.35 -21.08 -13.73
N ALA A 43 -19.02 -20.08 -12.89
CA ALA A 43 -20.01 -19.21 -12.27
C ALA A 43 -20.36 -18.05 -13.23
N GLU A 44 -21.55 -18.08 -13.83
CA GLU A 44 -22.05 -16.97 -14.64
C GLU A 44 -22.57 -15.85 -13.72
N ILE A 45 -21.72 -14.87 -13.41
CA ILE A 45 -22.16 -13.59 -12.84
C ILE A 45 -22.17 -12.53 -13.94
N PRO A 46 -23.28 -11.81 -14.15
CA PRO A 46 -23.39 -10.79 -15.17
C PRO A 46 -22.80 -9.47 -14.68
N THR A 47 -21.49 -9.38 -14.49
CA THR A 47 -20.82 -8.08 -14.25
C THR A 47 -19.42 -8.09 -14.84
N GLY A 48 -19.32 -7.75 -16.11
CA GLY A 48 -18.06 -7.19 -16.62
C GLY A 48 -17.76 -5.90 -15.83
N ILE A 49 -16.48 -5.66 -15.53
CA ILE A 49 -16.04 -4.40 -14.90
C ILE A 49 -16.53 -3.26 -15.80
N ASP A 50 -17.33 -2.33 -15.25
CA ASP A 50 -17.73 -1.14 -15.99
C ASP A 50 -16.45 -0.38 -16.43
N PRO A 51 -16.18 -0.24 -17.75
CA PRO A 51 -15.00 0.45 -18.25
C PRO A 51 -14.89 1.89 -17.73
N VAL A 52 -16.02 2.53 -17.44
CA VAL A 52 -16.08 3.88 -16.89
C VAL A 52 -15.60 3.88 -15.44
N GLN A 53 -16.04 2.93 -14.60
CA GLN A 53 -15.55 2.80 -13.23
C GLN A 53 -14.06 2.50 -13.19
N LEU A 54 -13.59 1.55 -14.01
CA LEU A 54 -12.17 1.20 -14.09
C LEU A 54 -11.32 2.42 -14.51
N ARG A 55 -11.77 3.16 -15.53
CA ARG A 55 -11.11 4.40 -15.95
C ARG A 55 -11.07 5.43 -14.82
N ASN A 56 -12.16 5.63 -14.10
CA ASN A 56 -12.22 6.61 -13.02
C ASN A 56 -11.27 6.25 -11.87
N ILE A 57 -11.20 4.97 -11.50
CA ILE A 57 -10.30 4.47 -10.46
C ILE A 57 -8.84 4.66 -10.89
N ILE A 58 -8.46 4.21 -12.10
CA ILE A 58 -7.11 4.40 -12.65
C ILE A 58 -6.75 5.89 -12.70
N THR A 59 -7.67 6.74 -13.14
CA THR A 59 -7.46 8.19 -13.22
C THR A 59 -7.21 8.79 -11.84
N LEU A 60 -7.95 8.33 -10.82
CA LEU A 60 -7.77 8.78 -9.43
C LEU A 60 -6.40 8.37 -8.87
N TYR A 61 -5.96 7.13 -9.09
CA TYR A 61 -4.62 6.68 -8.70
C TYR A 61 -3.50 7.41 -9.44
N ALA A 62 -3.69 7.74 -10.72
CA ALA A 62 -2.71 8.48 -11.50
C ALA A 62 -2.64 9.96 -11.08
N ALA A 63 -3.79 10.60 -10.86
CA ALA A 63 -3.87 12.02 -10.53
C ALA A 63 -3.48 12.33 -9.09
N PHE A 64 -3.76 11.43 -8.15
CA PHE A 64 -3.53 11.67 -6.72
C PHE A 64 -2.55 10.70 -6.07
N GLY A 65 -2.46 9.45 -6.54
CA GLY A 65 -1.66 8.41 -5.90
C GLY A 65 -0.17 8.76 -5.84
N LEU A 66 0.48 8.99 -6.98
CA LEU A 66 1.91 9.33 -7.01
C LEU A 66 2.20 10.70 -6.35
N PRO A 67 1.41 11.77 -6.59
CA PRO A 67 1.58 13.06 -5.91
C PRO A 67 1.45 13.01 -4.39
N ILE A 68 0.71 12.05 -3.82
CA ILE A 68 0.62 11.83 -2.37
C ILE A 68 1.75 10.92 -1.88
N ALA A 69 2.08 9.86 -2.62
CA ALA A 69 3.11 8.90 -2.24
C ALA A 69 4.50 9.54 -2.12
N VAL A 70 4.87 10.40 -3.08
CA VAL A 70 6.18 11.08 -3.09
C VAL A 70 6.43 11.92 -1.83
N PRO A 71 5.60 12.91 -1.45
CA PRO A 71 5.82 13.69 -0.25
C PRO A 71 5.75 12.83 1.00
N PHE A 72 4.83 11.85 1.06
CA PHE A 72 4.73 10.98 2.23
C PHE A 72 6.00 10.16 2.46
N VAL A 73 6.52 9.50 1.42
CA VAL A 73 7.74 8.70 1.49
C VAL A 73 8.97 9.57 1.76
N LEU A 74 9.02 10.80 1.25
CA LEU A 74 10.12 11.73 1.57
C LEU A 74 10.05 12.22 3.02
N ILE A 75 8.88 12.66 3.50
CA ILE A 75 8.69 13.21 4.85
C ILE A 75 8.91 12.12 5.92
N ALA A 76 8.35 10.93 5.72
CA ALA A 76 8.46 9.84 6.68
C ALA A 76 9.75 9.00 6.47
N GLY A 77 10.10 8.69 5.23
CA GLY A 77 11.21 7.79 4.91
C GLY A 77 12.59 8.41 5.10
N TYR A 78 12.77 9.70 4.82
CA TYR A 78 14.07 10.36 5.00
C TYR A 78 14.57 10.37 6.45
N PRO A 79 13.78 10.79 7.47
CA PRO A 79 14.25 10.76 8.86
C PRO A 79 14.48 9.33 9.35
N VAL A 80 13.64 8.37 8.95
CA VAL A 80 13.80 6.95 9.29
C VAL A 80 15.12 6.40 8.72
N TRP A 81 15.42 6.71 7.46
CA TRP A 81 16.68 6.31 6.82
C TRP A 81 17.88 6.90 7.56
N LYS A 82 17.87 8.22 7.82
CA LYS A 82 18.97 8.89 8.53
C LYS A 82 19.24 8.27 9.91
N ARG A 83 18.17 7.95 10.65
CA ARG A 83 18.24 7.29 11.96
C ARG A 83 18.70 5.84 11.86
N SER A 84 18.37 5.13 10.78
CA SER A 84 18.85 3.77 10.54
C SER A 84 20.36 3.75 10.29
N GLU A 85 20.85 4.65 9.44
CA GLU A 85 22.28 4.77 9.15
C GLU A 85 23.09 5.17 10.38
N SER A 86 22.60 6.10 11.20
CA SER A 86 23.30 6.49 12.44
C SER A 86 23.41 5.34 13.44
N ARG A 87 22.60 4.28 13.30
CA ARG A 87 22.63 3.05 14.11
C ARG A 87 23.40 1.92 13.44
N GLY A 88 24.09 2.17 12.33
CA GLY A 88 24.86 1.16 11.59
C GLY A 88 24.01 0.17 10.78
N ARG A 89 22.68 0.32 10.75
CA ARG A 89 21.76 -0.55 10.01
C ARG A 89 21.73 -0.16 8.54
N THR A 90 22.66 -0.72 7.77
CA THR A 90 22.90 -0.36 6.37
C THR A 90 22.81 -1.55 5.41
N HIS A 91 22.41 -2.72 5.90
CA HIS A 91 22.30 -3.93 5.09
C HIS A 91 20.94 -4.00 4.36
N LYS A 92 20.91 -4.74 3.24
CA LYS A 92 19.67 -5.03 2.49
C LYS A 92 18.55 -5.55 3.37
N ARG A 93 18.89 -6.45 4.31
CA ARG A 93 17.92 -7.03 5.26
C ARG A 93 17.28 -5.97 6.17
N ASP A 94 18.07 -4.99 6.63
CA ASP A 94 17.55 -3.92 7.49
C ASP A 94 16.57 -3.02 6.74
N ALA A 95 16.86 -2.73 5.46
CA ALA A 95 15.99 -1.93 4.61
C ALA A 95 14.65 -2.62 4.33
N ILE A 96 14.68 -3.92 4.04
CA ILE A 96 13.47 -4.76 3.90
C ILE A 96 12.66 -4.75 5.20
N TRP A 97 13.32 -5.00 6.34
CA TRP A 97 12.65 -5.04 7.64
C TRP A 97 12.03 -3.70 8.03
N LEU A 98 12.75 -2.60 7.87
CA LEU A 98 12.23 -1.26 8.14
C LEU A 98 11.06 -0.92 7.23
N GLY A 99 11.19 -1.22 5.93
CA GLY A 99 10.11 -1.05 4.98
C GLY A 99 8.86 -1.85 5.38
N ALA A 100 9.03 -3.12 5.72
CA ALA A 100 7.95 -3.99 6.16
C ALA A 100 7.25 -3.49 7.43
N ILE A 101 8.02 -3.02 8.42
CA ILE A 101 7.47 -2.44 9.66
C ILE A 101 6.66 -1.17 9.36
N VAL A 102 7.17 -0.28 8.51
CA VAL A 102 6.43 0.93 8.13
C VAL A 102 5.14 0.56 7.40
N GLY A 103 5.21 -0.39 6.45
CA GLY A 103 4.02 -0.89 5.75
C GLY A 103 3.00 -1.53 6.70
N LEU A 104 3.46 -2.34 7.66
CA LEU A 104 2.62 -2.94 8.68
C LEU A 104 1.92 -1.87 9.54
N LEU A 105 2.65 -0.86 9.99
CA LEU A 105 2.10 0.23 10.79
C LEU A 105 1.04 1.04 10.00
N LEU A 106 1.27 1.26 8.71
CA LEU A 106 0.28 1.90 7.84
C LEU A 106 -0.97 1.04 7.66
N GLY A 107 -0.81 -0.26 7.40
CA GLY A 107 -1.94 -1.19 7.28
C GLY A 107 -2.76 -1.26 8.57
N LEU A 108 -2.10 -1.31 9.73
CA LEU A 108 -2.76 -1.30 11.03
C LEU A 108 -3.48 0.03 11.30
N ALA A 109 -2.88 1.16 10.93
CA ALA A 109 -3.52 2.47 11.07
C ALA A 109 -4.78 2.58 10.18
N PHE A 110 -4.73 2.03 8.97
CA PHE A 110 -5.88 2.00 8.06
C PHE A 110 -7.00 1.08 8.58
N ALA A 111 -6.64 -0.11 9.07
CA ALA A 111 -7.59 -1.02 9.72
C ALA A 111 -8.24 -0.39 10.97
N ALA A 112 -7.45 0.34 11.77
CA ALA A 112 -7.97 1.07 12.93
C ALA A 112 -8.93 2.19 12.51
N TYR A 113 -8.63 2.92 11.43
CA TYR A 113 -9.53 3.93 10.88
C TYR A 113 -10.87 3.33 10.44
N ILE A 114 -10.85 2.22 9.69
CA ILE A 114 -12.07 1.51 9.27
C ILE A 114 -12.86 1.02 10.48
N PHE A 115 -12.18 0.51 11.51
CA PHE A 115 -12.82 0.07 12.75
C PHE A 115 -13.52 1.23 13.48
N VAL A 116 -12.84 2.36 13.66
CA VAL A 116 -13.44 3.54 14.31
C VAL A 116 -14.62 4.08 13.49
N TYR A 117 -14.50 4.10 12.16
CA TYR A 117 -15.57 4.51 11.27
C TYR A 117 -16.80 3.58 11.38
N GLY A 118 -16.56 2.26 11.48
CA GLY A 118 -17.61 1.27 11.74
C GLY A 118 -18.31 1.49 13.09
N LEU A 119 -17.56 1.80 14.16
CA LEU A 119 -18.13 2.11 15.47
C LEU A 119 -18.99 3.39 15.45
N GLN A 120 -18.54 4.43 14.76
CA GLN A 120 -19.31 5.68 14.61
C GLN A 120 -20.62 5.42 13.87
N THR A 121 -20.58 4.58 12.85
CA THR A 121 -21.75 4.19 12.07
C THR A 121 -22.75 3.41 12.93
N MET A 122 -22.28 2.38 13.64
CA MET A 122 -23.12 1.58 14.55
C MET A 122 -23.82 2.44 15.62
N ALA A 123 -23.19 3.54 16.04
CA ALA A 123 -23.75 4.46 17.01
C ALA A 123 -24.77 5.46 16.43
N ASP A 124 -24.88 5.59 15.10
CA ASP A 124 -25.82 6.49 14.44
C ASP A 124 -27.08 5.74 13.96
N PRO A 125 -28.23 5.95 14.62
CA PRO A 125 -29.49 5.27 14.28
C PRO A 125 -30.09 5.70 12.93
N ASN A 126 -29.56 6.74 12.28
CA ASN A 126 -29.98 7.17 10.94
C ASN A 126 -29.07 6.64 9.83
N SER A 127 -28.03 5.89 10.16
CA SER A 127 -27.10 5.35 9.17
C SER A 127 -27.67 4.07 8.54
N SER A 128 -27.62 3.96 7.21
CA SER A 128 -27.94 2.74 6.47
C SER A 128 -26.79 2.41 5.52
N PHE A 129 -26.15 1.26 5.71
CA PHE A 129 -25.03 0.84 4.86
C PHE A 129 -25.47 -0.14 3.76
N ASN A 130 -24.93 0.07 2.55
CA ASN A 130 -24.91 -0.98 1.53
C ASN A 130 -23.99 -2.11 2.01
N SER A 131 -24.39 -3.37 1.75
CA SER A 131 -23.68 -4.59 2.17
C SER A 131 -22.21 -4.69 1.71
N TRP A 132 -21.82 -3.81 0.78
CA TRP A 132 -20.47 -3.62 0.29
C TRP A 132 -20.08 -2.14 0.36
N SER A 133 -19.16 -1.80 1.26
CA SER A 133 -18.56 -0.46 1.34
C SER A 133 -17.05 -0.58 1.40
N TYR A 134 -16.35 0.20 0.58
CA TYR A 134 -14.89 0.13 0.39
C TYR A 134 -14.36 -1.25 -0.06
N GLY A 135 -15.21 -2.08 -0.68
CA GLY A 135 -14.83 -3.43 -1.13
C GLY A 135 -14.88 -4.51 -0.05
N TYR A 136 -15.29 -4.16 1.18
CA TYR A 136 -15.48 -5.12 2.27
C TYR A 136 -16.95 -5.43 2.46
N GLN A 137 -17.24 -6.69 2.81
CA GLN A 137 -18.55 -7.09 3.26
C GLN A 137 -18.75 -6.55 4.69
N MET A 138 -19.71 -5.65 4.86
CA MET A 138 -20.07 -5.06 6.15
C MET A 138 -21.38 -5.68 6.66
N THR A 139 -21.55 -5.71 7.99
CA THR A 139 -22.83 -5.98 8.63
C THR A 139 -23.77 -4.78 8.42
N ALA A 140 -25.06 -4.97 8.67
CA ALA A 140 -26.05 -3.90 8.61
C ALA A 140 -25.69 -2.71 9.53
N ASP A 141 -24.98 -2.99 10.62
CA ASP A 141 -24.53 -2.01 11.62
C ASP A 141 -23.22 -1.31 11.23
N GLY A 142 -22.69 -1.54 10.03
CA GLY A 142 -21.48 -0.89 9.51
C GLY A 142 -20.15 -1.51 9.97
N MET A 143 -20.18 -2.63 10.69
CA MET A 143 -18.98 -3.35 11.13
C MET A 143 -18.51 -4.37 10.09
N PRO A 144 -17.20 -4.63 9.91
CA PRO A 144 -16.76 -5.68 8.98
C PRO A 144 -17.25 -7.07 9.42
N THR A 145 -17.73 -7.87 8.46
CA THR A 145 -18.04 -9.29 8.73
C THR A 145 -16.75 -10.09 8.97
N ALA A 146 -16.85 -11.37 9.34
CA ALA A 146 -15.68 -12.25 9.43
C ALA A 146 -14.87 -12.28 8.11
N LEU A 147 -15.57 -12.25 6.98
CA LEU A 147 -14.96 -12.16 5.65
C LEU A 147 -14.37 -10.77 5.40
N GLY A 148 -15.05 -9.70 5.81
CA GLY A 148 -14.49 -8.34 5.79
C GLY A 148 -13.18 -8.20 6.58
N TRP A 149 -13.11 -8.80 7.77
CA TRP A 149 -11.88 -8.86 8.57
C TRP A 149 -10.77 -9.70 7.92
N ALA A 150 -11.11 -10.80 7.25
CA ALA A 150 -10.12 -11.59 6.50
C ALA A 150 -9.50 -10.76 5.36
N PHE A 151 -10.30 -9.99 4.62
CA PHE A 151 -9.81 -9.06 3.61
C PHE A 151 -8.98 -7.93 4.22
N GLN A 152 -9.36 -7.41 5.40
CA GLN A 152 -8.57 -6.40 6.09
C GLN A 152 -7.19 -6.94 6.52
N LEU A 153 -7.13 -8.17 7.02
CA LEU A 153 -5.87 -8.82 7.37
C LEU A 153 -4.99 -9.04 6.14
N LEU A 154 -5.59 -9.44 5.02
CA LEU A 154 -4.88 -9.57 3.75
C LEU A 154 -4.30 -8.21 3.32
N ASP A 155 -5.08 -7.14 3.41
CA ASP A 155 -4.65 -5.78 3.05
C ASP A 155 -3.48 -5.30 3.94
N ILE A 156 -3.51 -5.60 5.24
CA ILE A 156 -2.38 -5.34 6.14
C ILE A 156 -1.12 -6.07 5.68
N VAL A 157 -1.25 -7.34 5.29
CA VAL A 157 -0.12 -8.15 4.79
C VAL A 157 0.41 -7.57 3.48
N LEU A 158 -0.47 -7.23 2.54
CA LEU A 158 -0.09 -6.64 1.26
C LEU A 158 0.60 -5.28 1.45
N THR A 159 0.12 -4.46 2.38
CA THR A 159 0.77 -3.18 2.73
C THR A 159 2.16 -3.39 3.33
N ALA A 160 2.35 -4.41 4.16
CA ALA A 160 3.66 -4.79 4.68
C ALA A 160 4.60 -5.28 3.56
N ILE A 161 4.10 -6.06 2.60
CA ILE A 161 4.85 -6.49 1.41
C ILE A 161 5.25 -5.29 0.56
N THR A 162 4.33 -4.35 0.31
CA THR A 162 4.60 -3.10 -0.40
C THR A 162 5.70 -2.29 0.29
N GLY A 163 5.62 -2.15 1.61
CA GLY A 163 6.64 -1.48 2.41
C GLY A 163 8.01 -2.16 2.30
N ALA A 164 8.04 -3.50 2.38
CA ALA A 164 9.27 -4.29 2.22
C ALA A 164 9.92 -4.09 0.85
N ALA A 165 9.12 -4.13 -0.22
CA ALA A 165 9.56 -3.90 -1.60
C ALA A 165 10.06 -2.46 -1.79
N ALA A 166 9.35 -1.46 -1.26
CA ALA A 166 9.77 -0.06 -1.29
C ALA A 166 11.11 0.15 -0.56
N GLY A 167 11.29 -0.45 0.63
CA GLY A 167 12.55 -0.42 1.38
C GLY A 167 13.71 -1.07 0.63
N LEU A 168 13.48 -2.23 0.01
CA LEU A 168 14.47 -2.89 -0.85
C LEU A 168 14.87 -2.01 -2.04
N THR A 169 13.89 -1.42 -2.73
CA THR A 169 14.12 -0.55 -3.88
C THR A 169 14.94 0.67 -3.50
N ALA A 170 14.57 1.34 -2.40
CA ALA A 170 15.33 2.46 -1.86
C ALA A 170 16.80 2.10 -1.65
N TRP A 171 17.08 1.00 -0.95
CA TRP A 171 18.44 0.53 -0.69
C TRP A 171 19.20 0.18 -1.98
N THR A 172 18.54 -0.49 -2.92
CA THR A 172 19.15 -0.95 -4.18
C THR A 172 19.55 0.24 -5.04
N VAL A 173 18.65 1.20 -5.24
CA VAL A 173 18.92 2.42 -6.01
C VAL A 173 20.03 3.23 -5.35
N ALA A 174 20.01 3.36 -4.03
CA ALA A 174 21.06 4.08 -3.33
C ALA A 174 22.45 3.44 -3.50
N THR A 175 22.51 2.11 -3.35
CA THR A 175 23.76 1.35 -3.49
C THR A 175 24.32 1.47 -4.91
N LEU A 176 23.47 1.34 -5.94
CA LEU A 176 23.86 1.49 -7.35
C LEU A 176 24.38 2.89 -7.66
N MET A 177 23.72 3.93 -7.14
CA MET A 177 24.15 5.32 -7.35
C MET A 177 25.49 5.61 -6.68
N GLU A 178 25.78 5.00 -5.55
CA GLU A 178 27.06 5.21 -4.86
C GLU A 178 28.19 4.42 -5.47
N ALA A 179 27.93 3.20 -5.95
CA ALA A 179 28.89 2.45 -6.75
C ALA A 179 29.31 3.25 -8.00
N ARG A 180 28.37 3.91 -8.69
CA ARG A 180 28.67 4.76 -9.85
C ARG A 180 29.47 6.03 -9.52
N ARG A 181 29.42 6.52 -8.28
CA ARG A 181 30.16 7.72 -7.85
C ARG A 181 31.57 7.45 -7.37
N ARG A 182 31.90 6.20 -7.06
CA ARG A 182 33.24 5.76 -6.69
C ARG A 182 33.80 4.92 -7.83
N PRO A 183 34.28 5.53 -8.93
CA PRO A 183 35.09 4.78 -9.88
C PRO A 183 36.31 4.24 -9.13
N ALA A 184 36.61 2.96 -9.37
CA ALA A 184 37.77 2.27 -8.81
C ALA A 184 39.09 2.98 -9.15
#